data_AF-A0A348MVN1-F1
#
_entry.id   AF-A0A348MVN1-F1
#
_cell.length_a   1.000
_cell.length_b   1.000
_cell.length_c   1.000
_cell.angle_alpha   90.00
_cell.angle_beta   90.00
_cell.angle_gamma   90.00
#
_symmetry.space_group_name_H-M   'P 1'
#
loop_
_entity.id
_entity.type
_entity.pdbx_description
1 polymer ?
#
loop_
_entity_poly.entity_id
_entity_poly.type
_entity_poly.pdbx_seq_one_letter_code
_entity_poly.pdbx_strand_id
1 'polypeptide(L)'
;MSFGFPLSKGTLTDVQTLSLRQHGIELDTNLTAVAYWHDKSIRWIQCQAIVCQSGAIELCNRTRLLCARVPSLVNKVDDRSKPTELFSHPKHDLSITVDLQLKGITTPLKFVLHRHDISSNPLTQQYISDGHFEFADQQLNIQLSVIVCDYTDEISIILRAHNPNVAAHQGGKWDLGDPNSLYINDLSIVFSANHTQASVDVMDEYVPTTQHNNHCHAQGEFKLTQFGSGGRHWQSPIHWDQNRRSSVTKRGFELCVGNDRFFQGMRAQPQLTLCSIPQANIHNNKNISFTLEMEDFWQNFPTSLSGHKDGCRWQLFAQNTELQGGESKTWRFNGRFKCNFKANLKAKEPAPKNVVLATSTLTYNADYLSQCHVIPWVSLASPPSSIASIIERGLNDDDNFFNKRERKDVFGWRHYGEIDADHEAVNADVPDEFISHYNNQYDPLLGMTLQFLQGGDLRWLALIRPLQQHIQDIDIYDTDKDKAEYNGGLMWHTDHYLSAQTCTHRSNS
;
A
#
# COMPACT_ATOMS: atom_id res chain seq x y z
N MET A 1 -1.87 -3.85 15.80
CA MET A 1 -2.96 -4.20 14.85
C MET A 1 -4.04 -3.11 14.90
N SER A 2 -4.65 -2.77 13.76
CA SER A 2 -5.87 -1.92 13.70
C SER A 2 -6.97 -2.61 12.89
N PHE A 3 -8.22 -2.53 13.35
CA PHE A 3 -9.37 -3.18 12.73
C PHE A 3 -10.70 -2.54 13.12
N GLY A 4 -11.76 -2.80 12.36
CA GLY A 4 -13.12 -2.38 12.72
C GLY A 4 -13.85 -3.45 13.53
N PHE A 5 -14.62 -3.05 14.54
CA PHE A 5 -15.48 -3.94 15.32
C PHE A 5 -16.93 -3.44 15.24
N PRO A 6 -17.85 -4.18 14.58
CA PRO A 6 -19.23 -3.75 14.43
C PRO A 6 -20.03 -4.01 15.71
N LEU A 7 -21.12 -3.27 15.91
CA LEU A 7 -22.07 -3.48 17.01
C LEU A 7 -23.50 -3.42 16.48
N SER A 8 -24.36 -4.27 17.06
CA SER A 8 -25.79 -4.25 16.77
C SER A 8 -26.42 -2.92 17.24
N LYS A 9 -27.50 -2.56 16.57
CA LYS A 9 -28.28 -1.36 16.91
C LYS A 9 -28.83 -1.44 18.34
N GLY A 10 -28.70 -0.34 19.08
CA GLY A 10 -29.17 -0.22 20.46
C GLY A 10 -28.26 -0.85 21.51
N THR A 11 -27.12 -1.44 21.12
CA THR A 11 -26.23 -2.13 22.07
C THR A 11 -25.50 -1.18 23.01
N LEU A 12 -24.91 -0.10 22.49
CA LEU A 12 -24.06 0.80 23.28
C LEU A 12 -24.04 2.21 22.69
N THR A 13 -23.91 3.22 23.54
CA THR A 13 -23.78 4.64 23.14
C THR A 13 -22.42 5.25 23.51
N ASP A 14 -21.66 4.63 24.42
CA ASP A 14 -20.38 5.14 24.90
C ASP A 14 -19.27 4.06 24.88
N VAL A 15 -18.27 4.28 24.03
CA VAL A 15 -17.12 3.38 23.83
C VAL A 15 -16.19 3.33 25.04
N GLN A 16 -16.21 4.34 25.92
CA GLN A 16 -15.30 4.41 27.08
C GLN A 16 -15.55 3.28 28.09
N THR A 17 -16.72 2.65 28.01
CA THR A 17 -17.11 1.51 28.85
C THR A 17 -16.49 0.18 28.40
N LEU A 18 -15.77 0.14 27.28
CA LEU A 18 -15.30 -1.10 26.64
C LEU A 18 -13.80 -1.32 26.70
N SER A 19 -13.37 -2.58 26.77
CA SER A 19 -12.00 -3.01 26.52
C SER A 19 -11.94 -4.28 25.68
N LEU A 20 -10.79 -4.52 25.04
CA LEU A 20 -10.53 -5.77 24.33
C LEU A 20 -9.79 -6.74 25.22
N ARG A 21 -10.11 -8.03 25.09
CA ARG A 21 -9.43 -9.13 25.76
C ARG A 21 -8.98 -10.18 24.76
N GLN A 22 -7.87 -10.84 25.07
CA GLN A 22 -7.41 -12.04 24.38
C GLN A 22 -6.96 -13.06 25.43
N HIS A 23 -7.47 -14.28 25.35
CA HIS A 23 -7.22 -15.33 26.35
C HIS A 23 -7.50 -14.89 27.80
N GLY A 24 -8.54 -14.07 28.00
CA GLY A 24 -8.92 -13.53 29.31
C GLY A 24 -8.05 -12.36 29.82
N ILE A 25 -7.02 -11.96 29.08
CA ILE A 25 -6.12 -10.85 29.42
C ILE A 25 -6.59 -9.58 28.71
N GLU A 26 -6.71 -8.48 29.43
CA GLU A 26 -7.03 -7.16 28.85
C GLU A 26 -5.85 -6.62 28.04
N LEU A 27 -6.15 -6.15 26.82
CA LEU A 27 -5.16 -5.63 25.89
C LEU A 27 -4.98 -4.12 26.04
N ASP A 28 -3.76 -3.65 25.78
CA ASP A 28 -3.49 -2.23 25.54
C ASP A 28 -4.19 -1.80 24.25
N THR A 29 -5.14 -0.87 24.38
CA THR A 29 -6.07 -0.52 23.31
C THR A 29 -6.34 0.97 23.19
N ASN A 30 -6.65 1.39 21.97
CA ASN A 30 -7.36 2.63 21.69
C ASN A 30 -8.64 2.28 20.92
N LEU A 31 -9.80 2.69 21.45
CA LEU A 31 -11.11 2.41 20.88
C LEU A 31 -11.79 3.73 20.52
N THR A 32 -12.23 3.88 19.29
CA THR A 32 -12.89 5.10 18.81
C THR A 32 -14.16 4.73 18.05
N ALA A 33 -15.31 5.30 18.44
CA ALA A 33 -16.53 5.13 17.67
C ALA A 33 -16.41 5.93 16.36
N VAL A 34 -16.60 5.25 15.21
CA VAL A 34 -16.42 5.84 13.87
C VAL A 34 -17.70 5.87 13.04
N ALA A 35 -18.71 5.11 13.44
CA ALA A 35 -20.04 5.18 12.83
C ALA A 35 -21.13 4.90 13.87
N TYR A 36 -22.30 5.49 13.65
CA TYR A 36 -23.47 5.38 14.53
C TYR A 36 -24.69 4.91 13.74
N TRP A 37 -25.57 4.18 14.41
CA TRP A 37 -26.92 3.94 13.94
C TRP A 37 -27.78 5.20 14.06
N HIS A 38 -28.93 5.20 13.39
CA HIS A 38 -29.84 6.35 13.41
C HIS A 38 -30.44 6.65 14.80
N ASP A 39 -30.39 5.70 15.75
CA ASP A 39 -30.78 5.90 17.15
C ASP A 39 -29.64 6.41 18.03
N LYS A 40 -28.51 6.78 17.42
CA LYS A 40 -27.27 7.26 18.06
C LYS A 40 -26.49 6.19 18.84
N SER A 41 -26.90 4.91 18.79
CA SER A 41 -26.04 3.83 19.24
C SER A 41 -24.84 3.64 18.30
N ILE A 42 -23.72 3.16 18.83
CA ILE A 42 -22.49 2.94 18.08
C ILE A 42 -22.71 1.76 17.12
N ARG A 43 -22.36 1.95 15.83
CA ARG A 43 -22.40 0.91 14.79
C ARG A 43 -21.03 0.31 14.54
N TRP A 44 -19.98 1.13 14.51
CA TRP A 44 -18.61 0.67 14.29
C TRP A 44 -17.65 1.33 15.27
N ILE A 45 -16.76 0.51 15.81
CA ILE A 45 -15.61 0.94 16.60
C ILE A 45 -14.35 0.68 15.78
N GLN A 46 -13.52 1.71 15.61
CA GLN A 46 -12.14 1.50 15.20
C GLN A 46 -11.34 1.06 16.43
N CYS A 47 -10.78 -0.14 16.35
CA CYS A 47 -9.95 -0.74 17.37
C CYS A 47 -8.48 -0.63 16.93
N GLN A 48 -7.63 -0.19 17.86
CA GLN A 48 -6.19 -0.35 17.78
C GLN A 48 -5.76 -1.12 19.02
N ALA A 49 -4.98 -2.17 18.82
CA ALA A 49 -4.54 -3.05 19.90
C ALA A 49 -3.11 -3.54 19.68
N ILE A 50 -2.38 -3.70 20.78
CA ILE A 50 -1.11 -4.43 20.79
C ILE A 50 -1.41 -5.91 21.02
N VAL A 51 -1.01 -6.75 20.07
CA VAL A 51 -1.20 -8.20 20.12
C VAL A 51 0.14 -8.89 19.95
N CYS A 52 0.41 -9.88 20.80
CA CYS A 52 1.67 -10.63 20.78
C CYS A 52 1.47 -12.08 20.31
N GLN A 53 0.23 -12.54 20.19
CA GLN A 53 -0.13 -13.92 19.87
C GLN A 53 -1.38 -13.96 19.00
N SER A 54 -1.54 -15.04 18.24
CA SER A 54 -2.78 -15.34 17.54
C SER A 54 -3.84 -15.86 18.51
N GLY A 55 -5.10 -15.53 18.26
CA GLY A 55 -6.22 -15.98 19.09
C GLY A 55 -7.42 -15.05 18.97
N ALA A 56 -8.58 -15.50 19.48
CA ALA A 56 -9.80 -14.71 19.45
C ALA A 56 -9.66 -13.44 20.31
N ILE A 57 -10.11 -12.31 19.75
CA ILE A 57 -10.20 -11.04 20.46
C ILE A 57 -11.68 -10.79 20.79
N GLU A 58 -11.96 -10.56 22.05
CA GLU A 58 -13.30 -10.34 22.57
C GLU A 58 -13.44 -8.89 23.04
N LEU A 59 -14.61 -8.29 22.79
CA LEU A 59 -14.97 -7.00 23.34
C LEU A 59 -15.76 -7.20 24.64
N CYS A 60 -15.34 -6.56 25.73
CA CYS A 60 -15.94 -6.72 27.05
C CYS A 60 -16.24 -5.35 27.69
N ASN A 61 -17.19 -5.30 28.61
CA ASN A 61 -17.36 -4.16 29.50
C ASN A 61 -16.18 -4.06 30.48
N ARG A 62 -15.65 -2.86 30.67
CA ARG A 62 -14.61 -2.55 31.64
C ARG A 62 -15.15 -2.71 33.06
N THR A 63 -14.34 -3.29 33.94
CA THR A 63 -14.57 -3.27 35.40
C THR A 63 -14.01 -2.01 36.08
N ARG A 64 -13.21 -1.19 35.39
CA ARG A 64 -12.68 0.11 35.86
C ARG A 64 -12.65 1.17 34.76
N LEU A 65 -13.10 2.38 35.08
CA LEU A 65 -12.94 3.56 34.23
C LEU A 65 -11.48 4.03 34.23
N LEU A 66 -10.89 4.25 33.05
CA LEU A 66 -9.63 4.98 32.91
C LEU A 66 -9.91 6.48 32.71
N CYS A 67 -9.03 7.34 33.21
CA CYS A 67 -9.02 8.73 32.78
C CYS A 67 -8.76 8.78 31.28
N ALA A 68 -9.71 9.33 30.51
CA ALA A 68 -9.53 9.60 29.10
C ALA A 68 -8.32 10.50 28.91
N ARG A 69 -7.27 10.02 28.23
CA ARG A 69 -6.34 10.93 27.58
C ARG A 69 -7.07 11.47 26.37
N VAL A 70 -7.44 12.75 26.44
CA VAL A 70 -8.03 13.47 25.31
C VAL A 70 -7.02 13.44 24.17
N PRO A 71 -7.40 13.03 22.95
CA PRO A 71 -6.55 13.18 21.78
C PRO A 71 -6.08 14.63 21.68
N SER A 72 -4.78 14.88 21.76
CA SER A 72 -4.26 16.23 21.54
C SER A 72 -4.03 16.38 20.05
N LEU A 73 -4.92 17.11 19.37
CA LEU A 73 -4.61 17.62 18.03
C LEU A 73 -3.69 18.82 18.21
N VAL A 74 -2.49 18.74 17.66
CA VAL A 74 -1.56 19.86 17.62
C VAL A 74 -1.37 20.20 16.15
N ASN A 75 -2.08 21.24 15.69
CA ASN A 75 -1.80 21.84 14.39
C ASN A 75 -0.52 22.66 14.55
N LYS A 76 0.59 22.15 14.03
CA LYS A 76 1.84 22.89 13.93
C LYS A 76 2.13 23.11 12.46
N VAL A 77 1.82 24.31 11.98
CA VAL A 77 2.51 24.85 10.81
C VAL A 77 3.88 25.30 11.32
N ASP A 78 4.82 24.36 11.43
CA ASP A 78 6.18 24.70 11.82
C ASP A 78 6.88 25.31 10.60
N ASP A 79 6.91 26.64 10.55
CA ASP A 79 7.62 27.44 9.52
C ASP A 79 9.16 27.26 9.59
N ARG A 80 9.64 26.30 10.41
CA ARG A 80 11.05 25.98 10.63
C ARG A 80 11.47 24.63 10.06
N SER A 81 10.57 23.82 9.52
CA SER A 81 10.99 22.62 8.78
C SER A 81 11.80 23.05 7.56
N LYS A 82 12.86 22.32 7.24
CA LYS A 82 13.50 22.46 5.93
C LYS A 82 12.39 22.23 4.89
N PRO A 83 12.27 23.05 3.82
CA PRO A 83 11.10 23.06 2.94
C PRO A 83 10.79 21.73 2.23
N THR A 84 11.64 20.70 2.38
CA THR A 84 11.50 19.36 1.79
C THR A 84 11.36 18.22 2.81
N GLU A 85 11.45 18.49 4.12
CA GLU A 85 11.31 17.46 5.17
C GLU A 85 9.84 17.28 5.53
N LEU A 86 9.27 16.12 5.16
CA LEU A 86 7.85 15.82 5.36
C LEU A 86 7.57 15.15 6.71
N PHE A 87 8.57 14.49 7.30
CA PHE A 87 8.47 13.84 8.60
C PHE A 87 9.84 13.71 9.26
N SER A 88 9.86 13.85 10.59
CA SER A 88 11.01 13.62 11.45
C SER A 88 10.57 12.77 12.64
N HIS A 89 11.25 11.65 12.87
CA HIS A 89 10.85 10.72 13.92
C HIS A 89 11.10 11.32 15.32
N PRO A 90 10.12 11.29 16.24
CA PRO A 90 10.22 12.00 17.53
C PRO A 90 11.29 11.44 18.49
N LYS A 91 11.69 10.18 18.32
CA LYS A 91 12.63 9.48 19.24
C LYS A 91 13.93 8.99 18.60
N HIS A 92 13.98 8.90 17.28
CA HIS A 92 15.04 8.24 16.54
C HIS A 92 15.54 9.20 15.46
N ASP A 93 16.80 9.09 15.09
CA ASP A 93 17.37 9.86 13.98
C ASP A 93 16.92 9.23 12.66
N LEU A 94 15.71 9.59 12.23
CA LEU A 94 15.11 9.18 10.97
C LEU A 94 14.23 10.33 10.46
N SER A 95 14.51 10.82 9.25
CA SER A 95 13.63 11.76 8.56
C SER A 95 13.24 11.24 7.18
N ILE A 96 12.12 11.75 6.67
CA ILE A 96 11.55 11.38 5.38
C ILE A 96 11.41 12.62 4.52
N THR A 97 11.93 12.54 3.29
CA THR A 97 11.71 13.53 2.24
C THR A 97 11.17 12.85 0.98
N VAL A 98 10.61 13.64 0.07
CA VAL A 98 10.19 13.19 -1.26
C VAL A 98 10.91 14.03 -2.31
N ASP A 99 11.50 13.35 -3.27
CA ASP A 99 12.20 13.96 -4.39
C ASP A 99 11.40 13.74 -5.68
N LEU A 100 11.31 14.76 -6.52
CA LEU A 100 10.65 14.71 -7.82
C LEU A 100 11.56 15.29 -8.91
N GLN A 101 11.71 14.57 -10.01
CA GLN A 101 12.27 15.04 -11.25
C GLN A 101 11.30 14.76 -12.40
N LEU A 102 10.93 15.80 -13.14
CA LEU A 102 10.13 15.71 -14.35
C LEU A 102 11.01 15.69 -15.60
N LYS A 103 10.50 15.12 -16.68
CA LYS A 103 11.17 15.06 -17.98
C LYS A 103 11.42 16.47 -18.52
N GLY A 104 12.67 16.73 -18.91
CA GLY A 104 13.08 18.03 -19.45
C GLY A 104 13.33 19.12 -18.40
N ILE A 105 13.03 18.87 -17.13
CA ILE A 105 13.27 19.80 -16.03
C ILE A 105 14.52 19.36 -15.26
N THR A 106 15.57 20.18 -15.33
CA THR A 106 16.86 19.90 -14.67
C THR A 106 17.00 20.58 -13.31
N THR A 107 16.22 21.62 -13.05
CA THR A 107 16.21 22.32 -11.76
C THR A 107 15.33 21.57 -10.77
N PRO A 108 15.77 21.38 -9.51
CA PRO A 108 14.92 20.79 -8.47
C PRO A 108 13.61 21.56 -8.33
N LEU A 109 12.50 20.84 -8.32
CA LEU A 109 11.18 21.43 -8.10
C LEU A 109 11.02 21.77 -6.62
N LYS A 110 10.45 22.94 -6.35
CA LYS A 110 10.14 23.34 -4.98
C LYS A 110 8.89 22.59 -4.53
N PHE A 111 8.98 21.97 -3.35
CA PHE A 111 7.82 21.45 -2.65
C PHE A 111 7.16 22.57 -1.82
N VAL A 112 5.84 22.66 -1.89
CA VAL A 112 5.02 23.59 -1.11
C VAL A 112 4.17 22.78 -0.15
N LEU A 113 4.47 22.90 1.15
CA LEU A 113 3.72 22.24 2.22
C LEU A 113 2.49 23.09 2.58
N HIS A 114 1.30 22.48 2.55
CA HIS A 114 0.04 23.13 2.91
C HIS A 114 -0.40 22.82 4.34
N ARG A 115 -0.23 21.55 4.73
CA ARG A 115 -0.77 21.03 5.99
C ARG A 115 0.24 20.10 6.62
N HIS A 116 0.41 20.25 7.93
CA HIS A 116 1.15 19.32 8.76
C HIS A 116 0.41 19.14 10.08
N ASP A 117 -0.26 18.00 10.21
CA ASP A 117 -1.09 17.68 11.35
C ASP A 117 -0.48 16.56 12.16
N ILE A 118 -0.47 16.75 13.48
CA ILE A 118 -0.06 15.72 14.43
C ILE A 118 -1.25 15.42 15.33
N SER A 119 -1.65 14.16 15.34
CA SER A 119 -2.66 13.63 16.25
C SER A 119 -2.08 12.47 17.03
N SER A 120 -2.53 12.31 18.28
CA SER A 120 -2.06 11.22 19.13
C SER A 120 -3.21 10.55 19.86
N ASN A 121 -3.03 9.27 20.13
CA ASN A 121 -3.89 8.51 21.02
C ASN A 121 -3.00 7.72 22.00
N PRO A 122 -3.56 6.92 22.92
CA PRO A 122 -2.77 6.19 23.91
C PRO A 122 -1.69 5.26 23.34
N LEU A 123 -1.82 4.75 22.11
CA LEU A 123 -0.90 3.78 21.51
C LEU A 123 -0.04 4.36 20.39
N THR A 124 -0.56 5.30 19.61
CA THR A 124 0.07 5.78 18.37
C THR A 124 0.06 7.29 18.25
N GLN A 125 1.07 7.81 17.55
CA GLN A 125 1.11 9.18 17.04
C GLN A 125 1.02 9.13 15.51
N GLN A 126 0.13 9.92 14.93
CA GLN A 126 -0.07 10.04 13.49
C GLN A 126 0.32 11.44 13.02
N TYR A 127 1.10 11.48 11.94
CA TYR A 127 1.59 12.66 11.26
C TYR A 127 1.03 12.66 9.84
N ILE A 128 0.40 13.75 9.42
CA ILE A 128 -0.12 13.92 8.06
C ILE A 128 0.52 15.17 7.47
N SER A 129 1.22 15.01 6.36
CA SER A 129 1.83 16.09 5.59
C SER A 129 1.23 16.12 4.19
N ASP A 130 0.57 17.23 3.85
CA ASP A 130 -0.02 17.46 2.52
C ASP A 130 0.68 18.65 1.85
N GLY A 131 1.03 18.51 0.58
CA GLY A 131 1.62 19.58 -0.21
C GLY A 131 1.66 19.22 -1.68
N HIS A 132 2.38 20.00 -2.48
CA HIS A 132 2.53 19.74 -3.91
C HIS A 132 3.86 20.24 -4.45
N PHE A 133 4.23 19.70 -5.60
CA PHE A 133 5.24 20.28 -6.48
C PHE A 133 4.56 21.12 -7.56
N GLU A 134 5.02 22.34 -7.76
CA GLU A 134 4.56 23.24 -8.82
C GLU A 134 5.55 23.27 -9.99
N PHE A 135 5.03 23.26 -11.22
CA PHE A 135 5.83 23.46 -12.43
C PHE A 135 4.93 24.02 -13.54
N ALA A 136 5.30 25.17 -14.06
CA ALA A 136 4.45 25.95 -14.96
C ALA A 136 3.02 26.10 -14.38
N ASP A 137 1.99 25.73 -15.13
CA ASP A 137 0.57 25.81 -14.73
C ASP A 137 0.02 24.48 -14.18
N GLN A 138 0.90 23.50 -13.93
CA GLN A 138 0.55 22.16 -13.46
C GLN A 138 1.13 21.90 -12.06
N GLN A 139 0.51 20.95 -11.36
CA GLN A 139 0.99 20.49 -10.07
C GLN A 139 0.94 18.97 -9.94
N LEU A 140 1.76 18.44 -9.04
CA LEU A 140 1.68 17.08 -8.52
C LEU A 140 1.46 17.16 -7.00
N ASN A 141 0.31 16.69 -6.54
CA ASN A 141 -0.03 16.64 -5.12
C ASN A 141 0.68 15.47 -4.44
N ILE A 142 1.18 15.68 -3.22
CA ILE A 142 1.80 14.67 -2.37
C ILE A 142 1.12 14.67 -1.01
N GLN A 143 0.71 13.49 -0.56
CA GLN A 143 0.23 13.26 0.80
C GLN A 143 1.08 12.17 1.46
N LEU A 144 1.68 12.48 2.60
CA LEU A 144 2.42 11.53 3.44
C LEU A 144 1.69 11.36 4.78
N SER A 145 1.26 10.14 5.09
CA SER A 145 0.76 9.76 6.41
C SER A 145 1.74 8.82 7.08
N VAL A 146 2.21 9.17 8.28
CA VAL A 146 3.11 8.35 9.10
C VAL A 146 2.45 8.05 10.44
N ILE A 147 2.33 6.78 10.80
CA ILE A 147 1.83 6.32 12.10
C ILE A 147 2.98 5.67 12.85
N VAL A 148 3.33 6.21 14.01
CA VAL A 148 4.34 5.66 14.92
C VAL A 148 3.65 5.02 16.11
N CYS A 149 3.95 3.75 16.40
CA CYS A 149 3.50 3.08 17.62
C CYS A 149 4.59 3.15 18.69
N ASP A 150 4.33 3.92 19.74
CA ASP A 150 5.31 4.16 20.81
C ASP A 150 5.66 2.90 21.63
N TYR A 151 4.79 1.88 21.58
CA TYR A 151 4.94 0.63 22.34
C TYR A 151 5.78 -0.42 21.61
N THR A 152 5.64 -0.52 20.29
CA THR A 152 6.34 -1.52 19.46
C THR A 152 7.53 -0.92 18.70
N ASP A 153 7.66 0.41 18.69
CA ASP A 153 8.54 1.19 17.80
C ASP A 153 8.35 0.81 16.32
N GLU A 154 7.11 0.46 15.95
CA GLU A 154 6.69 0.28 14.57
C GLU A 154 6.32 1.61 13.93
N ILE A 155 6.58 1.71 12.64
CA ILE A 155 6.19 2.83 11.79
C ILE A 155 5.45 2.29 10.57
N SER A 156 4.26 2.82 10.30
CA SER A 156 3.51 2.58 9.07
C SER A 156 3.44 3.87 8.28
N ILE A 157 3.81 3.82 7.00
CA ILE A 157 3.93 4.99 6.13
C ILE A 157 3.08 4.76 4.90
N ILE A 158 2.28 5.77 4.55
CA ILE A 158 1.50 5.80 3.32
C ILE A 158 1.89 7.07 2.57
N LEU A 159 2.36 6.93 1.35
CA LEU A 159 2.65 8.03 0.44
C LEU A 159 1.71 7.95 -0.75
N ARG A 160 1.00 9.03 -1.06
CA ARG A 160 0.18 9.17 -2.27
C ARG A 160 0.72 10.30 -3.12
N ALA A 161 0.92 10.05 -4.41
CA ALA A 161 1.16 11.06 -5.43
C ALA A 161 -0.05 11.16 -6.35
N HIS A 162 -0.50 12.36 -6.67
CA HIS A 162 -1.74 12.58 -7.42
C HIS A 162 -1.55 13.69 -8.45
N ASN A 163 -1.92 13.42 -9.70
CA ASN A 163 -1.99 14.41 -10.76
C ASN A 163 -3.42 14.97 -10.82
N PRO A 164 -3.73 16.12 -10.19
CA PRO A 164 -5.07 16.70 -10.21
C PRO A 164 -5.43 17.41 -11.52
N ASN A 165 -4.52 17.42 -12.51
CA ASN A 165 -4.76 18.12 -13.77
C ASN A 165 -5.86 17.42 -14.58
N VAL A 166 -6.57 18.20 -15.37
CA VAL A 166 -7.63 17.71 -16.26
C VAL A 166 -7.01 17.04 -17.48
N ALA A 167 -7.45 15.85 -17.88
CA ALA A 167 -7.07 15.26 -19.16
C ALA A 167 -7.76 16.02 -20.31
N ALA A 168 -7.13 16.08 -21.49
CA ALA A 168 -7.73 16.77 -22.64
C ALA A 168 -8.80 15.92 -23.35
N HIS A 169 -8.62 14.59 -23.35
CA HIS A 169 -9.53 13.55 -23.87
C HIS A 169 -10.26 13.87 -25.20
N GLN A 170 -9.51 14.38 -26.19
CA GLN A 170 -10.08 14.83 -27.46
C GLN A 170 -10.87 13.71 -28.16
N GLY A 171 -12.12 14.01 -28.52
CA GLY A 171 -13.01 13.03 -29.16
C GLY A 171 -13.52 11.94 -28.22
N GLY A 172 -13.36 12.11 -26.90
CA GLY A 172 -13.73 11.13 -25.89
C GLY A 172 -12.72 9.99 -25.73
N LYS A 173 -11.50 10.15 -26.27
CA LYS A 173 -10.42 9.17 -26.22
C LYS A 173 -9.47 9.50 -25.09
N TRP A 174 -9.03 8.49 -24.35
CA TRP A 174 -8.23 8.67 -23.13
C TRP A 174 -6.85 8.02 -23.23
N ASP A 175 -6.27 8.08 -24.42
CA ASP A 175 -4.95 7.52 -24.70
C ASP A 175 -3.85 8.14 -23.84
N LEU A 176 -2.83 7.33 -23.56
CA LEU A 176 -1.52 7.82 -23.16
C LEU A 176 -0.99 8.81 -24.20
N GLY A 177 -0.17 9.76 -23.78
CA GLY A 177 0.24 10.91 -24.58
C GLY A 177 -0.62 12.15 -24.36
N ASP A 178 -1.46 12.18 -23.32
CA ASP A 178 -2.32 13.33 -23.04
C ASP A 178 -1.46 14.59 -22.73
N PRO A 179 -1.79 15.77 -23.28
CA PRO A 179 -1.02 16.98 -23.05
C PRO A 179 -0.90 17.41 -21.58
N ASN A 180 -1.85 16.99 -20.73
CA ASN A 180 -1.87 17.29 -19.31
C ASN A 180 -1.33 16.14 -18.43
N SER A 181 -0.78 15.10 -19.06
CA SER A 181 -0.01 14.06 -18.38
C SER A 181 1.31 14.60 -17.84
N LEU A 182 1.73 14.07 -16.69
CA LEU A 182 3.03 14.37 -16.11
C LEU A 182 4.03 13.30 -16.51
N TYR A 183 5.12 13.70 -17.16
CA TYR A 183 6.23 12.81 -17.49
C TYR A 183 7.28 12.85 -16.39
N ILE A 184 7.27 11.84 -15.54
CA ILE A 184 8.14 11.71 -14.38
C ILE A 184 9.41 10.96 -14.80
N ASN A 185 10.56 11.55 -14.50
CA ASN A 185 11.87 10.88 -14.62
C ASN A 185 12.26 10.18 -13.31
N ASP A 186 11.84 10.76 -12.19
CA ASP A 186 12.04 10.19 -10.88
C ASP A 186 11.01 10.72 -9.90
N LEU A 187 10.35 9.82 -9.18
CA LEU A 187 9.67 10.16 -7.93
C LEU A 187 10.19 9.18 -6.88
N SER A 188 10.79 9.70 -5.82
CA SER A 188 11.42 8.88 -4.78
C SER A 188 11.05 9.33 -3.38
N ILE A 189 10.91 8.36 -2.48
CA ILE A 189 10.89 8.61 -1.03
C ILE A 189 12.27 8.31 -0.46
N VAL A 190 12.82 9.23 0.31
CA VAL A 190 14.16 9.16 0.87
C VAL A 190 14.07 9.10 2.39
N PHE A 191 14.78 8.14 2.97
CA PHE A 191 14.90 7.98 4.41
C PHE A 191 16.33 8.34 4.82
N SER A 192 16.47 9.39 5.62
CA SER A 192 17.77 9.85 6.10
C SER A 192 17.96 9.50 7.58
N ALA A 193 19.09 8.92 7.93
CA ALA A 193 19.45 8.56 9.31
C ALA A 193 20.96 8.69 9.49
N ASN A 194 21.44 9.66 10.28
CA ASN A 194 22.86 9.96 10.32
C ASN A 194 23.67 8.82 10.96
N HIS A 195 24.90 8.66 10.48
CA HIS A 195 25.85 7.67 10.95
C HIS A 195 25.31 6.23 10.87
N THR A 196 24.52 5.96 9.84
CA THR A 196 24.01 4.62 9.55
C THR A 196 24.63 4.06 8.27
N GLN A 197 24.61 2.73 8.17
CA GLN A 197 24.91 2.01 6.94
C GLN A 197 23.68 1.18 6.55
N ALA A 198 23.30 1.27 5.29
CA ALA A 198 22.26 0.46 4.70
C ALA A 198 22.75 -0.96 4.40
N SER A 199 21.88 -1.93 4.58
CA SER A 199 21.98 -3.29 4.04
C SER A 199 20.62 -3.74 3.53
N VAL A 200 20.60 -4.67 2.58
CA VAL A 200 19.37 -5.28 2.08
C VAL A 200 19.52 -6.79 2.03
N ASP A 201 18.49 -7.48 2.51
CA ASP A 201 18.25 -8.89 2.27
C ASP A 201 17.13 -9.00 1.23
N VAL A 202 17.38 -9.70 0.13
CA VAL A 202 16.41 -9.86 -0.97
C VAL A 202 16.07 -11.32 -1.13
N MET A 203 14.79 -11.65 -1.02
CA MET A 203 14.26 -12.96 -1.41
C MET A 203 13.72 -12.89 -2.85
N ASP A 204 14.06 -13.86 -3.69
CA ASP A 204 13.39 -14.08 -4.98
C ASP A 204 12.16 -14.97 -4.77
N GLU A 205 10.98 -14.36 -4.75
CA GLU A 205 9.69 -15.04 -4.52
C GLU A 205 9.35 -16.04 -5.65
N TYR A 206 9.91 -15.85 -6.84
CA TYR A 206 9.67 -16.76 -7.96
C TYR A 206 10.33 -18.13 -7.77
N VAL A 207 11.39 -18.18 -6.97
CA VAL A 207 12.14 -19.41 -6.68
C VAL A 207 11.56 -20.06 -5.43
N PRO A 208 11.16 -21.35 -5.47
CA PRO A 208 10.62 -22.03 -4.30
C PRO A 208 11.56 -21.94 -3.10
N THR A 209 10.99 -21.68 -1.92
CA THR A 209 11.73 -21.51 -0.65
C THR A 209 12.54 -22.75 -0.22
N THR A 210 12.32 -23.89 -0.85
CA THR A 210 13.08 -25.13 -0.64
C THR A 210 14.46 -25.11 -1.32
N GLN A 211 14.74 -24.14 -2.19
CA GLN A 211 16.05 -23.98 -2.84
C GLN A 211 16.94 -23.00 -2.06
N HIS A 212 18.17 -23.39 -1.76
CA HIS A 212 19.09 -22.62 -0.90
C HIS A 212 19.60 -21.30 -1.51
N ASN A 213 19.30 -21.01 -2.78
CA ASN A 213 19.85 -19.88 -3.53
C ASN A 213 18.80 -18.80 -3.89
N ASN A 214 17.65 -18.78 -3.22
CA ASN A 214 16.61 -17.77 -3.44
C ASN A 214 16.82 -16.48 -2.62
N HIS A 215 17.92 -16.34 -1.88
CA HIS A 215 18.23 -15.15 -1.10
C HIS A 215 19.58 -14.56 -1.51
N CYS A 216 19.68 -13.23 -1.50
CA CYS A 216 20.96 -12.51 -1.62
C CYS A 216 21.01 -11.33 -0.65
N HIS A 217 22.23 -10.91 -0.30
CA HIS A 217 22.49 -9.84 0.67
C HIS A 217 23.50 -8.85 0.10
N ALA A 218 23.28 -7.56 0.36
CA ALA A 218 24.25 -6.50 0.09
C ALA A 218 24.28 -5.47 1.22
N GLN A 219 25.43 -4.81 1.41
CA GLN A 219 25.65 -3.80 2.43
C GLN A 219 26.47 -2.62 1.87
N GLY A 220 26.18 -1.41 2.34
CA GLY A 220 26.81 -0.18 1.87
C GLY A 220 26.08 0.40 0.67
N GLU A 221 26.84 0.77 -0.37
CA GLU A 221 26.32 1.37 -1.60
C GLU A 221 25.81 0.27 -2.55
N PHE A 222 24.50 0.15 -2.65
CA PHE A 222 23.85 -0.82 -3.54
C PHE A 222 22.62 -0.24 -4.22
N LYS A 223 22.20 -0.86 -5.33
CA LYS A 223 20.95 -0.57 -6.03
C LYS A 223 20.28 -1.86 -6.45
N LEU A 224 19.08 -2.10 -5.92
CA LEU A 224 18.14 -3.12 -6.36
C LEU A 224 17.12 -2.48 -7.31
N THR A 225 16.91 -3.03 -8.49
CA THR A 225 15.86 -2.56 -9.42
C THR A 225 15.04 -3.75 -9.91
N GLN A 226 13.72 -3.70 -9.69
CA GLN A 226 12.76 -4.58 -10.35
C GLN A 226 12.33 -3.92 -11.67
N PHE A 227 12.59 -4.57 -12.80
CA PHE A 227 12.31 -4.03 -14.12
C PHE A 227 10.91 -4.43 -14.64
N GLY A 228 10.52 -5.67 -14.40
CA GLY A 228 9.26 -6.28 -14.87
C GLY A 228 8.82 -7.43 -13.97
N SER A 229 7.65 -8.00 -14.17
CA SER A 229 7.03 -8.98 -13.25
C SER A 229 7.81 -10.27 -12.96
N GLY A 230 8.80 -10.59 -13.81
CA GLY A 230 9.45 -11.90 -13.81
C GLY A 230 8.61 -13.03 -14.41
N GLY A 231 7.34 -12.77 -14.75
CA GLY A 231 6.41 -13.72 -15.36
C GLY A 231 6.76 -14.08 -16.80
N ARG A 232 6.08 -15.09 -17.36
CA ARG A 232 6.31 -15.52 -18.76
C ARG A 232 5.85 -14.46 -19.76
N HIS A 233 4.81 -13.70 -19.43
CA HIS A 233 4.20 -12.68 -20.28
C HIS A 233 4.63 -11.26 -19.92
N TRP A 234 5.84 -11.08 -19.37
CA TRP A 234 6.38 -9.76 -18.97
C TRP A 234 6.43 -8.71 -20.09
N GLN A 235 6.29 -9.13 -21.36
CA GLN A 235 6.20 -8.26 -22.54
C GLN A 235 4.76 -8.01 -23.01
N SER A 236 3.77 -8.30 -22.16
CA SER A 236 2.35 -8.11 -22.44
C SER A 236 2.06 -6.71 -23.01
N PRO A 237 1.17 -6.58 -24.00
CA PRO A 237 0.73 -5.30 -24.55
C PRO A 237 0.16 -4.33 -23.50
N ILE A 238 -0.23 -4.82 -22.32
CA ILE A 238 -0.69 -3.98 -21.20
C ILE A 238 0.34 -2.90 -20.82
N HIS A 239 1.64 -3.17 -21.05
CA HIS A 239 2.76 -2.29 -20.71
C HIS A 239 3.11 -1.26 -21.78
N TRP A 240 2.29 -1.13 -22.82
CA TRP A 240 2.54 -0.17 -23.91
C TRP A 240 2.46 1.29 -23.46
N ASP A 241 3.38 2.10 -23.98
CA ASP A 241 3.32 3.55 -23.94
C ASP A 241 2.42 4.12 -25.05
N GLN A 242 2.32 5.45 -25.13
CA GLN A 242 1.60 6.18 -26.18
C GLN A 242 2.00 5.79 -27.62
N ASN A 243 3.19 5.22 -27.82
CA ASN A 243 3.73 4.80 -29.12
C ASN A 243 3.67 3.29 -29.32
N ARG A 244 2.95 2.55 -28.45
CA ARG A 244 2.86 1.08 -28.44
C ARG A 244 4.22 0.40 -28.26
N ARG A 245 5.10 1.02 -27.49
CA ARG A 245 6.39 0.44 -27.09
C ARG A 245 6.27 -0.02 -25.65
N SER A 246 6.78 -1.22 -25.35
CA SER A 246 6.77 -1.70 -23.97
C SER A 246 7.61 -0.79 -23.08
N SER A 247 7.01 -0.35 -21.98
CA SER A 247 7.69 0.37 -20.90
C SER A 247 8.58 -0.56 -20.04
N VAL A 248 8.38 -1.87 -20.15
CA VAL A 248 9.16 -2.89 -19.45
C VAL A 248 10.36 -3.27 -20.30
N THR A 249 11.54 -2.82 -19.88
CA THR A 249 12.77 -3.03 -20.66
C THR A 249 13.44 -4.37 -20.39
N LYS A 250 13.09 -5.03 -19.29
CA LYS A 250 13.75 -6.25 -18.83
C LYS A 250 12.85 -7.09 -17.92
N ARG A 251 13.02 -8.41 -18.00
CA ARG A 251 12.38 -9.38 -17.11
C ARG A 251 13.13 -9.49 -15.79
N GLY A 252 12.40 -9.39 -14.68
CA GLY A 252 12.93 -9.66 -13.34
C GLY A 252 13.66 -8.48 -12.71
N PHE A 253 14.61 -8.77 -11.81
CA PHE A 253 15.36 -7.76 -11.06
C PHE A 253 16.87 -7.95 -11.15
N GLU A 254 17.59 -6.87 -10.83
CA GLU A 254 19.03 -6.89 -10.61
C GLU A 254 19.37 -6.19 -9.29
N LEU A 255 20.34 -6.75 -8.56
CA LEU A 255 21.01 -6.11 -7.44
C LEU A 255 22.44 -5.80 -7.86
N CYS A 256 22.82 -4.53 -7.79
CA CYS A 256 24.15 -4.03 -8.08
C CYS A 256 24.80 -3.50 -6.79
N VAL A 257 26.11 -3.72 -6.63
CA VAL A 257 26.93 -3.15 -5.56
C VAL A 257 28.04 -2.33 -6.22
N GLY A 258 28.06 -1.03 -5.97
CA GLY A 258 28.81 -0.11 -6.82
C GLY A 258 28.37 -0.20 -8.29
N ASN A 259 29.32 -0.42 -9.20
CA ASN A 259 29.04 -0.59 -10.64
C ASN A 259 28.87 -2.05 -11.06
N ASP A 260 29.12 -2.99 -10.15
CA ASP A 260 29.11 -4.41 -10.48
C ASP A 260 27.75 -5.02 -10.20
N ARG A 261 27.24 -5.74 -11.20
CA ARG A 261 26.03 -6.53 -11.03
C ARG A 261 26.35 -7.73 -10.13
N PHE A 262 25.70 -7.75 -8.97
CA PHE A 262 25.95 -8.72 -7.91
C PHE A 262 24.98 -9.91 -7.97
N PHE A 263 23.69 -9.67 -8.22
CA PHE A 263 22.68 -10.74 -8.28
C PHE A 263 21.57 -10.41 -9.29
N GLN A 264 20.90 -11.45 -9.81
CA GLN A 264 19.72 -11.34 -10.67
C GLN A 264 18.68 -12.38 -10.25
N GLY A 265 17.41 -12.02 -10.37
CA GLY A 265 16.29 -12.92 -10.10
C GLY A 265 15.02 -12.46 -10.79
N MET A 266 13.88 -13.05 -10.44
CA MET A 266 12.61 -12.78 -11.10
C MET A 266 11.69 -11.88 -10.28
N ARG A 267 11.54 -12.08 -8.96
CA ARG A 267 10.60 -11.30 -8.12
C ARG A 267 11.22 -10.93 -6.78
N ALA A 268 11.75 -9.72 -6.67
CA ALA A 268 12.42 -9.27 -5.46
C ALA A 268 11.42 -8.95 -4.34
N GLN A 269 11.70 -9.49 -3.15
CA GLN A 269 11.09 -9.09 -1.87
C GLN A 269 12.20 -8.54 -0.96
N PRO A 270 12.49 -7.22 -1.03
CA PRO A 270 13.57 -6.60 -0.27
C PRO A 270 13.17 -6.24 1.15
N GLN A 271 13.99 -6.65 2.12
CA GLN A 271 13.99 -6.13 3.49
C GLN A 271 15.24 -5.26 3.68
N LEU A 272 15.03 -3.94 3.81
CA LEU A 272 16.11 -2.99 4.10
C LEU A 272 16.38 -2.95 5.60
N THR A 273 17.64 -2.83 6.00
CA THR A 273 18.03 -2.46 7.36
C THR A 273 19.00 -1.28 7.35
N LEU A 274 18.74 -0.26 8.17
CA LEU A 274 19.67 0.82 8.50
C LEU A 274 20.25 0.55 9.89
N CYS A 275 21.57 0.33 9.97
CA CYS A 275 22.28 0.05 11.22
C CYS A 275 23.24 1.19 11.56
N SER A 276 23.25 1.64 12.82
CA SER A 276 24.24 2.60 13.32
C SER A 276 25.66 2.04 13.19
N ILE A 277 26.55 2.89 12.71
CA ILE A 277 27.98 2.62 12.66
C ILE A 277 28.58 2.98 14.03
N PRO A 278 29.27 2.05 14.73
CA PRO A 278 29.92 2.34 16.00
C PRO A 278 30.95 3.47 15.84
N GLN A 279 30.86 4.52 16.65
CA GLN A 279 31.84 5.59 16.70
C GLN A 279 32.64 5.51 18.00
N ALA A 280 33.98 5.51 17.88
CA ALA A 280 34.89 5.29 19.00
C ALA A 280 34.81 6.33 20.13
N ASN A 281 34.16 7.48 19.93
CA ASN A 281 34.18 8.63 20.85
C ASN A 281 32.79 9.15 21.27
N ILE A 282 31.70 8.43 20.98
CA ILE A 282 30.34 8.85 21.41
C ILE A 282 29.79 7.83 22.40
N HIS A 283 29.92 8.13 23.70
CA HIS A 283 29.44 7.28 24.79
C HIS A 283 27.91 7.14 24.89
N ASN A 284 27.14 7.86 24.05
CA ASN A 284 25.67 7.90 24.07
C ASN A 284 25.02 7.54 22.73
N ASN A 285 25.71 6.84 21.82
CA ASN A 285 25.10 6.49 20.55
C ASN A 285 24.01 5.43 20.81
N LYS A 286 22.74 5.83 20.73
CA LYS A 286 21.62 4.88 20.68
C LYS A 286 21.83 4.08 19.41
N ASN A 287 22.18 2.79 19.53
CA ASN A 287 22.28 1.90 18.37
C ASN A 287 20.91 1.84 17.69
N ILE A 288 20.74 2.59 16.59
CA ILE A 288 19.59 2.50 15.72
C ILE A 288 19.82 1.26 14.85
N SER A 289 18.83 0.38 14.86
CA SER A 289 18.68 -0.66 13.84
C SER A 289 17.23 -0.54 13.39
N PHE A 290 17.00 -0.11 12.16
CA PHE A 290 15.70 0.16 11.60
C PHE A 290 15.48 -0.72 10.39
N THR A 291 14.49 -1.61 10.46
CA THR A 291 14.10 -2.46 9.34
C THR A 291 12.92 -1.82 8.62
N LEU A 292 12.91 -1.85 7.29
CA LEU A 292 11.91 -1.25 6.44
C LEU A 292 11.61 -2.15 5.23
N GLU A 293 10.32 -2.32 4.93
CA GLU A 293 9.81 -3.03 3.77
C GLU A 293 8.78 -2.16 3.04
N MET A 294 8.70 -2.31 1.72
CA MET A 294 7.66 -1.74 0.88
C MET A 294 6.67 -2.84 0.50
N GLU A 295 5.37 -2.61 0.71
CA GLU A 295 4.33 -3.55 0.27
C GLU A 295 4.32 -3.64 -1.26
N ASP A 296 4.14 -4.86 -1.78
CA ASP A 296 3.97 -5.14 -3.20
C ASP A 296 5.11 -4.58 -4.09
N PHE A 297 6.36 -4.68 -3.62
CA PHE A 297 7.55 -4.09 -4.28
C PHE A 297 7.70 -4.51 -5.74
N TRP A 298 7.76 -5.82 -6.01
CA TRP A 298 7.94 -6.30 -7.37
C TRP A 298 6.66 -6.16 -8.18
N GLN A 299 5.49 -6.30 -7.56
CA GLN A 299 4.21 -6.21 -8.23
C GLN A 299 3.95 -4.82 -8.81
N ASN A 300 4.52 -3.76 -8.22
CA ASN A 300 4.37 -2.39 -8.67
C ASN A 300 5.52 -1.88 -9.55
N PHE A 301 6.29 -2.77 -10.20
CA PHE A 301 7.41 -2.39 -11.06
C PHE A 301 7.04 -1.30 -12.10
N PRO A 302 8.03 -0.58 -12.67
CA PRO A 302 9.43 -0.57 -12.27
C PRO A 302 9.66 0.19 -10.96
N THR A 303 10.38 -0.44 -10.03
CA THR A 303 10.69 0.10 -8.70
C THR A 303 12.17 -0.14 -8.38
N SER A 304 12.77 0.73 -7.57
CA SER A 304 14.15 0.54 -7.15
C SER A 304 14.38 0.94 -5.70
N LEU A 305 15.22 0.18 -5.00
CA LEU A 305 15.74 0.49 -3.68
C LEU A 305 17.24 0.71 -3.79
N SER A 306 17.74 1.85 -3.31
CA SER A 306 19.17 2.14 -3.19
C SER A 306 19.53 2.36 -1.73
N GLY A 307 20.56 1.67 -1.26
CA GLY A 307 21.15 1.91 0.06
C GLY A 307 22.42 2.71 -0.08
N HIS A 308 22.65 3.63 0.86
CA HIS A 308 23.84 4.44 0.91
C HIS A 308 24.27 4.69 2.35
N LYS A 309 25.40 5.38 2.54
CA LYS A 309 25.74 5.94 3.84
C LYS A 309 24.66 6.95 4.27
N ASP A 310 24.27 6.88 5.54
CA ASP A 310 23.34 7.81 6.18
C ASP A 310 21.88 7.74 5.66
N GLY A 311 21.48 6.64 4.98
CA GLY A 311 20.09 6.46 4.59
C GLY A 311 19.82 5.46 3.46
N CYS A 312 18.64 5.59 2.87
CA CYS A 312 18.23 4.86 1.68
C CYS A 312 17.24 5.67 0.84
N ARG A 313 17.02 5.23 -0.39
CA ARG A 313 16.11 5.84 -1.35
C ARG A 313 15.31 4.77 -2.07
N TRP A 314 13.99 4.92 -2.07
CA TRP A 314 13.07 4.10 -2.84
C TRP A 314 12.53 4.92 -4.01
N GLN A 315 12.93 4.56 -5.22
CA GLN A 315 12.41 5.12 -6.46
C GLN A 315 11.09 4.40 -6.80
N LEU A 316 10.00 5.17 -6.78
CA LEU A 316 8.62 4.72 -6.87
C LEU A 316 8.07 4.83 -8.29
N PHE A 317 8.47 5.88 -9.00
CA PHE A 317 8.33 5.97 -10.45
C PHE A 317 9.70 6.02 -11.12
N ALA A 318 9.87 5.17 -12.13
CA ALA A 318 11.05 5.13 -12.96
C ALA A 318 11.04 6.22 -14.04
N GLN A 319 12.07 6.20 -14.88
CA GLN A 319 12.25 7.19 -15.93
C GLN A 319 11.18 7.10 -17.02
N ASN A 320 10.67 8.26 -17.43
CA ASN A 320 9.62 8.41 -18.44
C ASN A 320 8.27 7.80 -18.05
N THR A 321 7.97 7.67 -16.76
CA THR A 321 6.63 7.30 -16.32
C THR A 321 5.65 8.42 -16.65
N GLU A 322 4.57 8.08 -17.36
CA GLU A 322 3.47 9.00 -17.63
C GLU A 322 2.38 8.83 -16.57
N LEU A 323 2.07 9.89 -15.83
CA LEU A 323 0.93 9.93 -14.91
C LEU A 323 -0.15 10.83 -15.51
N GLN A 324 -1.25 10.25 -16.00
CA GLN A 324 -2.32 10.98 -16.67
C GLN A 324 -3.08 11.88 -15.68
N GLY A 325 -3.80 12.87 -16.22
CA GLY A 325 -4.71 13.69 -15.43
C GLY A 325 -5.70 12.84 -14.64
N GLY A 326 -5.94 13.19 -13.38
CA GLY A 326 -6.79 12.48 -12.44
C GLY A 326 -6.23 11.17 -11.90
N GLU A 327 -5.13 10.63 -12.44
CA GLU A 327 -4.47 9.45 -11.86
C GLU A 327 -3.71 9.81 -10.58
N SER A 328 -3.63 8.83 -9.69
CA SER A 328 -2.77 8.85 -8.52
C SER A 328 -2.10 7.50 -8.33
N LYS A 329 -1.16 7.44 -7.39
CA LYS A 329 -0.58 6.19 -6.95
C LYS A 329 -0.24 6.26 -5.48
N THR A 330 -0.57 5.19 -4.76
CA THR A 330 -0.34 5.05 -3.32
C THR A 330 0.65 3.92 -3.05
N TRP A 331 1.65 4.20 -2.20
CA TRP A 331 2.65 3.24 -1.73
C TRP A 331 2.61 3.11 -0.21
N ARG A 332 2.88 1.91 0.28
CA ARG A 332 2.88 1.59 1.71
C ARG A 332 4.22 1.02 2.14
N PHE A 333 4.72 1.52 3.26
CA PHE A 333 5.91 1.00 3.90
C PHE A 333 5.60 0.63 5.34
N ASN A 334 6.18 -0.46 5.79
CA ASN A 334 6.17 -0.85 7.18
C ASN A 334 7.61 -0.94 7.67
N GLY A 335 7.88 -0.37 8.82
CA GLY A 335 9.19 -0.45 9.44
C GLY A 335 9.09 -0.69 10.93
N ARG A 336 10.20 -1.11 11.51
CA ARG A 336 10.31 -1.28 12.96
C ARG A 336 11.73 -0.99 13.39
N PHE A 337 11.87 -0.19 14.44
CA PHE A 337 13.15 -0.04 15.12
C PHE A 337 13.37 -1.26 16.03
N LYS A 338 14.61 -1.72 16.10
CA LYS A 338 15.01 -2.76 17.05
C LYS A 338 14.90 -2.20 18.46
N CYS A 339 13.73 -2.36 19.04
CA CYS A 339 13.47 -2.02 20.44
C CYS A 339 14.03 -3.14 21.33
N ASN A 340 14.55 -2.75 22.50
CA ASN A 340 14.65 -3.68 23.62
C ASN A 340 13.23 -3.90 24.12
N PHE A 341 12.46 -4.77 23.45
CA PHE A 341 11.10 -5.12 23.84
C PHE A 341 11.13 -5.74 25.24
N LYS A 342 11.01 -4.90 26.28
CA LYS A 342 10.69 -5.31 27.64
C LYS A 342 9.20 -5.57 27.72
N ALA A 343 8.66 -6.47 26.90
CA ALA A 343 7.40 -7.05 27.33
C ALA A 343 7.63 -7.75 28.65
N ASN A 344 6.65 -7.67 29.54
CA ASN A 344 6.52 -8.52 30.73
C ASN A 344 6.34 -10.01 30.36
N LEU A 345 6.95 -10.47 29.27
CA LEU A 345 7.07 -11.87 28.91
C LEU A 345 8.24 -12.41 29.72
N LYS A 346 7.92 -13.27 30.70
CA LYS A 346 8.86 -14.18 31.36
C LYS A 346 9.47 -15.21 30.39
N ALA A 347 9.67 -14.85 29.12
CA ALA A 347 10.24 -15.73 28.11
C ALA A 347 11.76 -15.53 28.09
N LYS A 348 12.49 -16.55 28.54
CA LYS A 348 13.95 -16.66 28.48
C LYS A 348 14.45 -17.00 27.06
N GLU A 349 13.77 -16.54 26.02
CA GLU A 349 14.18 -16.84 24.65
C GLU A 349 15.00 -15.68 24.08
N PRO A 350 16.12 -15.97 23.40
CA PRO A 350 16.90 -14.93 22.73
C PRO A 350 16.04 -14.26 21.66
N ALA A 351 16.14 -12.93 21.55
CA ALA A 351 15.46 -12.18 20.51
C ALA A 351 15.85 -12.73 19.11
N PRO A 352 14.89 -12.93 18.19
CA PRO A 352 15.19 -13.44 16.86
C PRO A 352 16.20 -12.54 16.13
N LYS A 353 17.09 -13.16 15.34
CA LYS A 353 18.11 -12.44 14.57
C LYS A 353 17.54 -11.54 13.47
N ASN A 354 16.38 -11.91 12.92
CA ASN A 354 15.67 -11.15 11.90
C ASN A 354 14.38 -10.57 12.48
N VAL A 355 14.15 -9.28 12.27
CA VAL A 355 12.88 -8.64 12.62
C VAL A 355 11.89 -9.00 11.52
N VAL A 356 10.98 -9.93 11.81
CA VAL A 356 9.88 -10.24 10.88
C VAL A 356 8.83 -9.15 11.03
N LEU A 357 8.61 -8.37 9.96
CA LEU A 357 7.53 -7.41 9.84
C LEU A 357 6.24 -8.15 9.44
N ALA A 358 5.76 -9.05 10.31
CA ALA A 358 4.56 -9.82 10.02
C ALA A 358 3.31 -8.92 10.11
N THR A 359 2.61 -8.74 9.00
CA THR A 359 1.28 -8.11 8.99
C THR A 359 0.31 -9.01 9.75
N SER A 360 -0.31 -8.47 10.79
CA SER A 360 -1.36 -9.22 11.49
C SER A 360 -2.65 -9.24 10.67
N THR A 361 -3.24 -10.41 10.48
CA THR A 361 -4.54 -10.59 9.80
C THR A 361 -5.65 -10.77 10.82
N LEU A 362 -6.85 -10.29 10.48
CA LEU A 362 -8.05 -10.48 11.27
C LEU A 362 -9.13 -11.12 10.37
N THR A 363 -9.83 -12.09 10.92
CA THR A 363 -11.07 -12.63 10.35
C THR A 363 -12.22 -12.39 11.32
N TYR A 364 -13.44 -12.36 10.79
CA TYR A 364 -14.64 -12.17 11.58
C TYR A 364 -15.43 -13.47 11.64
N ASN A 365 -16.18 -13.67 12.72
CA ASN A 365 -17.20 -14.70 12.76
C ASN A 365 -18.43 -14.24 11.95
N ALA A 366 -18.84 -15.03 10.95
CA ALA A 366 -19.92 -14.65 10.03
C ALA A 366 -21.30 -14.55 10.71
N ASP A 367 -21.58 -15.39 11.72
CA ASP A 367 -22.81 -15.30 12.53
C ASP A 367 -22.86 -13.96 13.26
N TYR A 368 -21.73 -13.57 13.86
CA TYR A 368 -21.59 -12.31 14.56
C TYR A 368 -21.83 -11.11 13.63
N LEU A 369 -21.20 -11.09 12.44
CA LEU A 369 -21.42 -10.02 11.45
C LEU A 369 -22.89 -9.93 11.03
N SER A 370 -23.55 -11.08 10.86
CA SER A 370 -24.97 -11.17 10.51
C SER A 370 -25.86 -10.60 11.61
N GLN A 371 -25.58 -10.93 12.87
CA GLN A 371 -26.30 -10.40 14.05
C GLN A 371 -26.09 -8.88 14.24
N CYS A 372 -24.93 -8.36 13.84
CA CYS A 372 -24.67 -6.93 13.84
C CYS A 372 -25.31 -6.19 12.66
N HIS A 373 -25.93 -6.89 11.71
CA HIS A 373 -26.49 -6.30 10.49
C HIS A 373 -25.47 -5.39 9.78
N VAL A 374 -24.21 -5.84 9.71
CA VAL A 374 -23.10 -5.09 9.08
C VAL A 374 -23.48 -4.65 7.67
N ILE A 375 -24.04 -5.58 6.89
CA ILE A 375 -24.70 -5.32 5.63
C ILE A 375 -26.19 -5.64 5.83
N PRO A 376 -27.07 -4.63 5.81
CA PRO A 376 -28.50 -4.86 5.96
C PRO A 376 -29.01 -5.87 4.94
N TRP A 377 -29.91 -6.76 5.37
CA TRP A 377 -30.59 -7.76 4.53
C TRP A 377 -29.70 -8.89 3.97
N VAL A 378 -28.40 -8.90 4.26
CA VAL A 378 -27.47 -9.97 3.86
C VAL A 378 -27.17 -10.86 5.07
N SER A 379 -27.34 -12.18 4.88
CA SER A 379 -26.91 -13.18 5.87
C SER A 379 -25.57 -13.76 5.45
N LEU A 380 -24.52 -13.40 6.20
CA LEU A 380 -23.15 -13.88 5.94
C LEU A 380 -22.93 -15.30 6.46
N ALA A 381 -23.76 -15.77 7.38
CA ALA A 381 -23.67 -17.12 7.95
C ALA A 381 -24.53 -18.16 7.21
N SER A 382 -25.00 -17.85 6.00
CA SER A 382 -25.81 -18.79 5.23
C SER A 382 -24.99 -20.01 4.82
N PRO A 383 -25.59 -21.23 4.83
CA PRO A 383 -24.91 -22.42 4.35
C PRO A 383 -24.54 -22.27 2.87
N PRO A 384 -23.43 -22.89 2.40
CA PRO A 384 -23.03 -22.82 1.00
C PRO A 384 -24.13 -23.34 0.07
N SER A 385 -24.45 -22.56 -0.97
CA SER A 385 -25.36 -23.00 -2.03
C SER A 385 -24.61 -23.79 -3.10
N SER A 386 -25.33 -24.36 -4.08
CA SER A 386 -24.70 -24.96 -5.26
C SER A 386 -23.91 -23.95 -6.11
N ILE A 387 -24.12 -22.64 -5.92
CA ILE A 387 -23.34 -21.58 -6.59
C ILE A 387 -21.98 -21.40 -5.90
N ALA A 388 -21.86 -21.72 -4.62
CA ALA A 388 -20.61 -21.55 -3.87
C ALA A 388 -19.46 -22.35 -4.51
N SER A 389 -19.74 -23.56 -4.99
CA SER A 389 -18.74 -24.36 -5.71
C SER A 389 -18.28 -23.72 -7.01
N ILE A 390 -19.11 -22.91 -7.67
CA ILE A 390 -18.73 -22.15 -8.86
C ILE A 390 -17.83 -20.97 -8.47
N ILE A 391 -18.16 -20.27 -7.39
CA ILE A 391 -17.36 -19.13 -6.88
C ILE A 391 -15.97 -19.60 -6.45
N GLU A 392 -15.87 -20.73 -5.75
CA GLU A 392 -14.60 -21.29 -5.27
C GLU A 392 -13.61 -21.64 -6.40
N ARG A 393 -14.11 -21.93 -7.61
CA ARG A 393 -13.27 -22.13 -8.81
C ARG A 393 -12.44 -20.89 -9.12
N GLY A 394 -12.95 -19.70 -8.80
CA GLY A 394 -12.23 -18.44 -8.93
C GLY A 394 -10.96 -18.33 -8.08
N LEU A 395 -10.76 -19.22 -7.09
CA LEU A 395 -9.53 -19.33 -6.29
C LEU A 395 -8.76 -20.63 -6.53
N ASN A 396 -9.44 -21.71 -6.89
CA ASN A 396 -8.89 -23.07 -6.84
C ASN A 396 -8.58 -23.68 -8.22
N ASP A 397 -9.30 -23.29 -9.27
CA ASP A 397 -9.12 -23.87 -10.61
C ASP A 397 -7.90 -23.26 -11.33
N ASP A 398 -7.50 -23.85 -12.45
CA ASP A 398 -6.42 -23.32 -13.30
C ASP A 398 -6.75 -21.92 -13.86
N ASP A 399 -8.02 -21.61 -14.09
CA ASP A 399 -8.51 -20.30 -14.55
C ASP A 399 -8.90 -19.35 -13.40
N ASN A 400 -8.27 -19.50 -12.22
CA ASN A 400 -8.51 -18.61 -11.07
C ASN A 400 -8.01 -17.16 -11.30
N PHE A 401 -8.41 -16.24 -10.43
CA PHE A 401 -8.05 -14.82 -10.53
C PHE A 401 -6.54 -14.55 -10.52
N PHE A 402 -5.75 -15.33 -9.78
CA PHE A 402 -4.29 -15.19 -9.71
C PHE A 402 -3.63 -15.62 -11.02
N ASN A 403 -4.05 -16.74 -11.59
CA ASN A 403 -3.52 -17.24 -12.85
C ASN A 403 -3.93 -16.34 -14.02
N LYS A 404 -5.14 -15.78 -14.02
CA LYS A 404 -5.55 -14.74 -14.98
C LYS A 404 -4.61 -13.53 -14.95
N ARG A 405 -4.29 -13.02 -13.75
CA ARG A 405 -3.31 -11.94 -13.55
C ARG A 405 -1.95 -12.28 -14.16
N GLU A 406 -1.45 -13.49 -13.96
CA GLU A 406 -0.17 -13.97 -14.51
C GLU A 406 -0.18 -14.15 -16.04
N ARG A 407 -1.32 -14.53 -16.63
CA ARG A 407 -1.46 -14.70 -18.09
C ARG A 407 -1.33 -13.38 -18.84
N LYS A 408 -1.93 -12.31 -18.31
CA LYS A 408 -1.89 -10.98 -18.94
C LYS A 408 -0.82 -10.05 -18.39
N ASP A 409 -0.09 -10.52 -17.39
CA ASP A 409 0.88 -9.74 -16.66
C ASP A 409 0.27 -8.46 -16.06
N VAL A 410 -0.90 -8.60 -15.40
CA VAL A 410 -1.63 -7.50 -14.72
C VAL A 410 -0.91 -7.13 -13.42
N PHE A 411 0.30 -6.63 -13.62
CA PHE A 411 1.26 -6.14 -12.66
C PHE A 411 1.84 -4.83 -13.21
N GLY A 412 2.68 -4.17 -12.42
CA GLY A 412 3.23 -2.86 -12.71
C GLY A 412 2.40 -1.76 -12.03
N TRP A 413 3.04 -0.61 -11.83
CA TRP A 413 2.50 0.46 -10.97
C TRP A 413 1.08 0.90 -11.35
N ARG A 414 0.74 0.90 -12.64
CA ARG A 414 -0.57 1.30 -13.16
C ARG A 414 -1.59 0.16 -13.14
N HIS A 415 -1.17 -1.11 -13.26
CA HIS A 415 -2.10 -2.22 -13.54
C HIS A 415 -2.34 -3.15 -12.35
N TYR A 416 -1.40 -3.24 -11.41
CA TYR A 416 -1.51 -4.18 -10.31
C TYR A 416 -2.75 -3.91 -9.43
N GLY A 417 -3.64 -4.90 -9.39
CA GLY A 417 -4.91 -4.87 -8.66
C GLY A 417 -6.11 -5.15 -9.54
N GLU A 418 -6.06 -4.75 -10.81
CA GLU A 418 -7.15 -4.93 -11.76
C GLU A 418 -7.44 -6.41 -12.07
N ILE A 419 -8.62 -6.66 -12.65
CA ILE A 419 -9.07 -7.96 -13.13
C ILE A 419 -9.15 -7.92 -14.65
N ASP A 420 -8.48 -8.87 -15.30
CA ASP A 420 -8.59 -9.07 -16.75
C ASP A 420 -10.02 -9.46 -17.14
N ALA A 421 -10.60 -8.71 -18.08
CA ALA A 421 -11.89 -9.00 -18.68
C ALA A 421 -11.73 -10.01 -19.83
N ASP A 422 -11.20 -11.18 -19.52
CA ASP A 422 -10.83 -12.23 -20.49
C ASP A 422 -11.98 -12.69 -21.40
N HIS A 423 -13.22 -12.56 -20.95
CA HIS A 423 -14.41 -12.84 -21.76
C HIS A 423 -14.51 -11.98 -23.04
N GLU A 424 -13.92 -10.77 -23.05
CA GLU A 424 -13.87 -9.89 -24.22
C GLU A 424 -12.93 -10.44 -25.30
N ALA A 425 -11.96 -11.26 -24.91
CA ALA A 425 -10.93 -11.83 -25.79
C ALA A 425 -11.34 -13.16 -26.45
N VAL A 426 -12.53 -13.71 -26.15
CA VAL A 426 -12.93 -15.08 -26.56
C VAL A 426 -12.89 -15.29 -28.09
N ASN A 427 -13.16 -14.24 -28.87
CA ASN A 427 -13.15 -14.30 -30.34
C ASN A 427 -11.94 -13.56 -30.96
N ALA A 428 -10.96 -13.16 -30.16
CA ALA A 428 -9.77 -12.48 -30.66
C ALA A 428 -8.83 -13.48 -31.36
N ASP A 429 -8.14 -13.05 -32.41
CA ASP A 429 -7.15 -13.87 -33.12
C ASP A 429 -5.98 -14.28 -32.20
N VAL A 430 -5.59 -13.38 -31.30
CA VAL A 430 -4.54 -13.60 -30.30
C VAL A 430 -5.09 -13.26 -28.91
N PRO A 431 -5.86 -14.16 -28.28
CA PRO A 431 -6.53 -13.88 -27.02
C PRO A 431 -5.58 -13.41 -25.94
N ASP A 432 -4.37 -13.94 -25.84
CA ASP A 432 -3.38 -13.56 -24.80
C ASP A 432 -2.87 -12.12 -24.96
N GLU A 433 -2.83 -11.57 -26.19
CA GLU A 433 -2.43 -10.17 -26.46
C GLU A 433 -3.59 -9.18 -26.39
N PHE A 434 -4.83 -9.66 -26.28
CA PHE A 434 -6.03 -8.84 -26.16
C PHE A 434 -6.17 -8.34 -24.71
N ILE A 435 -5.98 -7.04 -24.47
CA ILE A 435 -6.03 -6.47 -23.12
C ILE A 435 -7.40 -5.85 -22.87
N SER A 436 -8.05 -6.23 -21.79
CA SER A 436 -9.32 -5.66 -21.38
C SER A 436 -9.44 -5.68 -19.85
N HIS A 437 -10.13 -4.69 -19.29
CA HIS A 437 -10.19 -4.46 -17.84
C HIS A 437 -11.62 -4.28 -17.41
N TYR A 438 -11.98 -4.81 -16.24
CA TYR A 438 -13.32 -4.63 -15.69
C TYR A 438 -13.51 -3.23 -15.08
N ASN A 439 -12.46 -2.59 -14.55
CA ASN A 439 -12.53 -1.30 -13.85
C ASN A 439 -13.61 -1.31 -12.75
N ASN A 440 -13.66 -2.43 -12.01
CA ASN A 440 -14.70 -2.76 -11.04
C ASN A 440 -16.16 -2.73 -11.56
N GLN A 441 -16.39 -2.81 -12.87
CA GLN A 441 -17.73 -3.03 -13.42
C GLN A 441 -18.31 -4.35 -12.89
N TYR A 442 -19.59 -4.32 -12.54
CA TYR A 442 -20.31 -5.41 -11.87
C TYR A 442 -19.85 -5.72 -10.44
N ASP A 443 -19.12 -4.78 -9.82
CA ASP A 443 -18.69 -4.78 -8.42
C ASP A 443 -17.96 -6.06 -7.95
N PRO A 444 -16.90 -6.53 -8.65
CA PRO A 444 -16.06 -7.61 -8.16
C PRO A 444 -15.48 -7.30 -6.77
N LEU A 445 -15.18 -6.03 -6.45
CA LEU A 445 -14.73 -5.64 -5.11
C LEU A 445 -15.76 -6.01 -4.02
N LEU A 446 -17.04 -5.74 -4.26
CA LEU A 446 -18.12 -6.11 -3.33
C LEU A 446 -18.24 -7.64 -3.25
N GLY A 447 -18.27 -8.31 -4.40
CA GLY A 447 -18.38 -9.77 -4.47
C GLY A 447 -17.28 -10.48 -3.66
N MET A 448 -16.02 -10.12 -3.89
CA MET A 448 -14.87 -10.68 -3.16
C MET A 448 -14.91 -10.34 -1.67
N THR A 449 -15.31 -9.12 -1.32
CA THR A 449 -15.45 -8.70 0.09
C THR A 449 -16.51 -9.54 0.81
N LEU A 450 -17.65 -9.82 0.18
CA LEU A 450 -18.68 -10.70 0.73
C LEU A 450 -18.14 -12.12 0.96
N GLN A 451 -17.37 -12.66 0.01
CA GLN A 451 -16.74 -13.98 0.18
C GLN A 451 -15.76 -14.01 1.35
N PHE A 452 -14.95 -12.96 1.51
CA PHE A 452 -14.06 -12.83 2.66
C PHE A 452 -14.83 -12.74 3.99
N LEU A 453 -15.88 -11.92 4.07
CA LEU A 453 -16.67 -11.76 5.30
C LEU A 453 -17.46 -13.03 5.68
N GLN A 454 -17.86 -13.83 4.70
CA GLN A 454 -18.55 -15.11 4.91
C GLN A 454 -17.59 -16.22 5.35
N GLY A 455 -16.47 -16.41 4.63
CA GLY A 455 -15.59 -17.57 4.81
C GLY A 455 -14.31 -17.33 5.59
N GLY A 456 -13.85 -16.08 5.69
CA GLY A 456 -12.56 -15.72 6.30
C GLY A 456 -11.33 -16.17 5.50
N ASP A 457 -11.49 -16.68 4.27
CA ASP A 457 -10.37 -17.09 3.42
C ASP A 457 -9.52 -15.87 3.01
N LEU A 458 -8.30 -15.81 3.53
CA LEU A 458 -7.37 -14.70 3.35
C LEU A 458 -6.92 -14.52 1.89
N ARG A 459 -7.10 -15.53 1.02
CA ARG A 459 -6.83 -15.38 -0.42
C ARG A 459 -7.72 -14.32 -1.06
N TRP A 460 -8.94 -14.12 -0.56
CA TRP A 460 -9.78 -13.01 -0.99
C TRP A 460 -9.16 -11.66 -0.63
N LEU A 461 -8.54 -11.51 0.55
CA LEU A 461 -7.85 -10.25 0.90
C LEU A 461 -6.68 -9.94 -0.04
N ALA A 462 -5.99 -10.96 -0.54
CA ALA A 462 -4.93 -10.81 -1.53
C ALA A 462 -5.43 -10.32 -2.91
N LEU A 463 -6.74 -10.42 -3.18
CA LEU A 463 -7.40 -9.84 -4.35
C LEU A 463 -8.03 -8.48 -4.02
N ILE A 464 -8.75 -8.38 -2.90
CA ILE A 464 -9.49 -7.18 -2.48
C ILE A 464 -8.56 -5.99 -2.27
N ARG A 465 -7.44 -6.16 -1.55
CA ARG A 465 -6.55 -5.05 -1.18
C ARG A 465 -5.95 -4.34 -2.40
N PRO A 466 -5.30 -5.05 -3.34
CA PRO A 466 -4.74 -4.38 -4.51
C PRO A 466 -5.85 -3.87 -5.45
N LEU A 467 -6.98 -4.58 -5.61
CA LEU A 467 -8.11 -4.08 -6.42
C LEU A 467 -8.68 -2.78 -5.87
N GLN A 468 -8.95 -2.72 -4.56
CA GLN A 468 -9.43 -1.49 -3.91
C GLN A 468 -8.48 -0.33 -4.14
N GLN A 469 -7.17 -0.56 -4.00
CA GLN A 469 -6.19 0.49 -4.22
C GLN A 469 -6.14 0.92 -5.69
N HIS A 470 -6.20 -0.03 -6.62
CA HIS A 470 -6.21 0.24 -8.06
C HIS A 470 -7.40 1.12 -8.45
N ILE A 471 -8.61 0.79 -7.98
CA ILE A 471 -9.81 1.59 -8.25
C ILE A 471 -9.64 3.03 -7.77
N GLN A 472 -9.10 3.22 -6.56
CA GLN A 472 -8.89 4.56 -5.99
C GLN A 472 -7.80 5.34 -6.71
N ASP A 473 -6.74 4.65 -7.11
CA ASP A 473 -5.56 5.28 -7.70
C ASP A 473 -5.76 5.60 -9.19
N ILE A 474 -6.40 4.70 -9.93
CA ILE A 474 -6.37 4.66 -11.40
C ILE A 474 -7.78 4.81 -12.00
N ASP A 475 -8.75 3.98 -11.59
CA ASP A 475 -10.05 3.92 -12.25
C ASP A 475 -10.94 5.13 -11.94
N ILE A 476 -10.85 5.68 -10.73
CA ILE A 476 -11.52 6.94 -10.39
C ILE A 476 -10.77 8.10 -11.02
N TYR A 477 -11.45 8.90 -11.82
CA TYR A 477 -10.93 10.15 -12.35
C TYR A 477 -10.96 11.24 -11.28
N ASP A 478 -9.92 11.26 -10.44
CA ASP A 478 -9.82 12.16 -9.29
C ASP A 478 -9.39 13.57 -9.72
N THR A 479 -10.32 14.32 -10.31
CA THR A 479 -10.17 15.75 -10.57
C THR A 479 -11.50 16.47 -10.41
N ASP A 480 -11.42 17.76 -10.10
CA ASP A 480 -12.53 18.71 -10.08
C ASP A 480 -12.40 19.78 -11.18
N LYS A 481 -11.40 19.63 -12.07
CA LYS A 481 -11.02 20.63 -13.09
C LYS A 481 -11.60 20.34 -14.49
N ASP A 482 -12.41 19.30 -14.64
CA ASP A 482 -13.07 18.91 -15.89
C ASP A 482 -14.58 19.24 -15.85
N LYS A 483 -15.32 18.71 -16.82
CA LYS A 483 -16.79 18.74 -16.85
C LYS A 483 -17.36 17.94 -15.68
N ALA A 484 -18.50 18.40 -15.17
CA ALA A 484 -19.15 17.83 -13.99
C ALA A 484 -19.51 16.34 -14.14
N GLU A 485 -19.73 15.88 -15.37
CA GLU A 485 -20.04 14.48 -15.68
C GLU A 485 -18.83 13.55 -15.54
N TYR A 486 -17.60 14.09 -15.59
CA TYR A 486 -16.37 13.31 -15.44
C TYR A 486 -15.78 13.43 -14.04
N ASN A 487 -15.80 14.61 -13.44
CA ASN A 487 -15.15 14.88 -12.16
C ASN A 487 -15.54 13.88 -11.06
N GLY A 488 -14.56 13.12 -10.55
CA GLY A 488 -14.76 12.11 -9.51
C GLY A 488 -15.49 10.85 -9.98
N GLY A 489 -15.69 10.68 -11.28
CA GLY A 489 -16.36 9.51 -11.88
C GLY A 489 -15.46 8.28 -11.92
N LEU A 490 -16.06 7.10 -11.79
CA LEU A 490 -15.40 5.82 -12.06
C LEU A 490 -15.38 5.58 -13.57
N MET A 491 -14.21 5.29 -14.13
CA MET A 491 -14.09 4.89 -15.52
C MET A 491 -14.79 3.54 -15.73
N TRP A 492 -15.50 3.45 -16.85
CA TRP A 492 -16.16 2.20 -17.24
C TRP A 492 -15.11 1.19 -17.69
N HIS A 493 -15.48 -0.09 -17.80
CA HIS A 493 -14.61 -1.11 -18.41
C HIS A 493 -14.20 -0.69 -19.83
N THR A 494 -13.08 -1.24 -20.30
CA THR A 494 -12.60 -1.03 -21.68
C THR A 494 -13.63 -1.49 -22.70
N ASP A 495 -13.74 -0.81 -23.84
CA ASP A 495 -14.71 -1.08 -24.91
C ASP A 495 -14.91 -2.58 -25.24
N HIS A 496 -16.18 -2.99 -25.36
CA HIS A 496 -16.54 -4.36 -25.69
C HIS A 496 -15.90 -4.84 -26.99
N TYR A 497 -15.27 -6.00 -26.94
CA TYR A 497 -14.59 -6.66 -28.07
C TYR A 497 -13.47 -5.82 -28.73
N LEU A 498 -12.99 -4.76 -28.05
CA LEU A 498 -11.82 -3.99 -28.45
C LEU A 498 -10.73 -4.06 -27.37
N SER A 499 -9.50 -4.29 -27.81
CA SER A 499 -8.34 -4.23 -26.90
C SER A 499 -8.12 -2.79 -26.44
N ALA A 500 -7.77 -2.61 -25.18
CA ALA A 500 -7.51 -1.31 -24.55
C ALA A 500 -6.38 -0.52 -25.23
N GLN A 501 -5.41 -1.19 -25.84
CA GLN A 501 -4.26 -0.55 -26.49
C GLN A 501 -3.63 0.54 -25.61
N THR A 502 -3.67 1.80 -26.04
CA THR A 502 -3.05 2.95 -25.35
C THR A 502 -3.99 3.70 -24.40
N CYS A 503 -5.29 3.40 -24.34
CA CYS A 503 -6.17 4.01 -23.33
C CYS A 503 -6.03 3.35 -21.96
N THR A 504 -5.39 2.17 -21.90
CA THR A 504 -5.12 1.43 -20.66
C THR A 504 -6.41 1.18 -19.86
N HIS A 505 -6.55 1.75 -18.68
CA HIS A 505 -7.74 1.62 -17.81
C HIS A 505 -8.79 2.70 -18.04
N ARG A 506 -8.70 3.44 -19.15
CA ARG A 506 -9.69 4.45 -19.53
C ARG A 506 -10.56 3.88 -20.66
N SER A 507 -11.89 4.03 -20.57
CA SER A 507 -12.87 3.23 -21.34
C SER A 507 -12.68 3.21 -22.87
N ASN A 508 -12.28 4.33 -23.49
CA ASN A 508 -12.32 4.52 -24.94
C ASN A 508 -10.95 4.94 -25.52
N SER A 509 -10.56 4.33 -26.65
CA SER A 509 -9.35 4.65 -27.45
C SER A 509 -9.62 5.21 -28.85
#